data_AF-A0A6C0KMW0-F1
#
_entry.id   AF-A0A6C0KMW0-F1
#
_cell.length_a   1.000
_cell.length_b   1.000
_cell.length_c   1.000
_cell.angle_alpha   90.00
_cell.angle_beta   90.00
_cell.angle_gamma   90.00
#
_symmetry.space_group_name_H-M   'P 1'
#
loop_
_entity.id
_entity.type
_entity.pdbx_description
1 polymer ?
#
loop_
_entity_poly.entity_id
_entity_poly.type
_entity_poly.pdbx_seq_one_letter_code
_entity_poly.pdbx_strand_id
1 'polypeptide(L)'
;MNVEGFDNLSSSTFYNFYVNRYNDPSGAPRCLTTLPNNNIGTWECVKDAPQQMWRINENGNLVSNDPVYANKCVQVKLDNSLIFEDCSPTSTKFSYVNNQLTIQGSNKCVNLKGGNYTNGSPVDAFICSSARPDTVTWFSKQVTPVTPVTPVTPVTPVTPVTPVAPVTSAASVAPVVPAASVAPGTPAAPGTPAASVAPVVPVAS
;
A
#
# COMPACT_ATOMS: atom_id res chain seq x y z
N MET A 1 -2.30 16.11 -15.65
CA MET A 1 -3.43 15.16 -15.83
C MET A 1 -4.69 15.98 -15.57
N ASN A 2 -5.59 16.13 -16.54
CA ASN A 2 -6.85 16.87 -16.30
C ASN A 2 -7.68 16.08 -15.29
N VAL A 3 -7.99 16.69 -14.15
CA VAL A 3 -8.75 16.07 -13.07
C VAL A 3 -10.22 16.43 -13.30
N GLU A 4 -10.93 15.62 -14.08
CA GLU A 4 -12.38 15.75 -14.22
C GLU A 4 -13.02 15.11 -12.99
N GLY A 5 -13.67 15.93 -12.16
CA GLY A 5 -14.39 15.50 -10.96
C GLY A 5 -15.76 14.92 -11.31
N PHE A 6 -16.13 13.80 -10.68
CA PHE A 6 -17.48 13.24 -10.77
C PHE A 6 -18.28 13.56 -9.51
N ASP A 7 -19.36 14.32 -9.65
CA ASP A 7 -20.26 14.68 -8.54
C ASP A 7 -21.28 13.58 -8.20
N ASN A 8 -21.34 12.49 -8.99
CA ASN A 8 -22.28 11.39 -8.79
C ASN A 8 -21.53 10.05 -8.79
N LEU A 9 -20.99 9.68 -7.63
CA LEU A 9 -20.20 8.46 -7.47
C LEU A 9 -21.11 7.22 -7.54
N SER A 10 -20.76 6.28 -8.41
CA SER A 10 -21.40 4.97 -8.44
C SER A 10 -20.88 4.10 -7.28
N SER A 11 -21.79 3.42 -6.59
CA SER A 11 -21.44 2.47 -5.52
C SER A 11 -20.71 1.21 -6.01
N SER A 12 -20.81 0.90 -7.31
CA SER A 12 -20.17 -0.27 -7.92
C SER A 12 -18.74 0.02 -8.42
N THR A 13 -18.32 1.29 -8.44
CA THR A 13 -17.11 1.71 -9.13
C THR A 13 -16.09 2.28 -8.16
N PHE A 14 -14.81 1.99 -8.39
CA PHE A 14 -13.72 2.60 -7.63
C PHE A 14 -13.26 3.90 -8.26
N TYR A 15 -12.82 4.81 -7.42
CA TYR A 15 -12.36 6.15 -7.76
C TYR A 15 -11.02 6.42 -7.07
N ASN A 16 -10.18 7.21 -7.72
CA ASN A 16 -9.12 7.93 -7.01
C ASN A 16 -9.69 9.24 -6.48
N PHE A 17 -9.44 9.53 -5.21
CA PHE A 17 -9.73 10.84 -4.63
C PHE A 17 -8.46 11.67 -4.56
N TYR A 18 -8.45 12.76 -5.31
CA TYR A 18 -7.36 13.73 -5.37
C TYR A 18 -7.67 14.86 -4.42
N VAL A 19 -6.70 15.28 -3.65
CA VAL A 19 -6.75 16.50 -2.87
C VAL A 19 -5.82 17.52 -3.52
N ASN A 20 -6.33 18.73 -3.74
CA ASN A 20 -5.55 19.89 -4.10
C ASN A 20 -5.60 20.89 -2.95
N ARG A 21 -4.46 21.49 -2.62
CA ARG A 21 -4.41 22.58 -1.64
C ARG A 21 -4.27 23.92 -2.38
N TYR A 22 -5.14 24.87 -2.06
CA TYR A 22 -5.24 26.15 -2.76
C TYR A 22 -3.92 26.95 -2.88
N ASN A 23 -3.06 26.91 -1.85
CA ASN A 23 -1.78 27.64 -1.81
C ASN A 23 -0.54 26.74 -1.97
N ASP A 24 -0.68 25.53 -2.52
CA ASP A 24 0.49 24.65 -2.68
C ASP A 24 1.35 25.06 -3.88
N PRO A 25 2.62 25.47 -3.68
CA PRO A 25 3.50 25.91 -4.76
C PRO A 25 3.92 24.78 -5.71
N SER A 26 3.74 23.50 -5.34
CA SER A 26 4.07 22.37 -6.20
C SER A 26 3.03 22.15 -7.31
N GLY A 27 1.78 22.57 -7.08
CA GLY A 27 0.65 22.38 -8.01
C GLY A 27 0.27 20.91 -8.24
N ALA A 28 0.90 19.95 -7.56
CA ALA A 28 0.65 18.53 -7.76
C ALA A 28 -0.47 18.04 -6.82
N PRO A 29 -1.54 17.40 -7.36
CA PRO A 29 -2.54 16.75 -6.53
C PRO A 29 -1.92 15.57 -5.78
N ARG A 30 -2.39 15.34 -4.56
CA ARG A 30 -2.12 14.10 -3.81
C ARG A 30 -3.35 13.22 -3.83
N CYS A 31 -3.16 11.92 -3.68
CA CYS A 31 -4.24 10.95 -3.62
C CYS A 31 -4.49 10.50 -2.18
N LEU A 32 -5.75 10.32 -1.80
CA LEU A 32 -6.13 9.60 -0.60
C LEU A 32 -5.54 8.18 -0.69
N THR A 33 -4.86 7.74 0.37
CA THR A 33 -4.20 6.44 0.41
C THR A 33 -4.41 5.76 1.76
N THR A 34 -4.43 4.43 1.75
CA THR A 34 -4.23 3.65 2.98
C THR A 34 -2.79 3.83 3.46
N LEU A 35 -2.60 3.79 4.79
CA LEU A 35 -1.31 3.86 5.46
C LEU A 35 -1.18 2.70 6.46
N PRO A 36 0.04 2.33 6.85
CA PRO A 36 0.26 1.32 7.88
C PRO A 36 -0.48 1.64 9.20
N ASN A 37 -0.72 0.59 10.00
CA ASN A 37 -1.40 0.68 11.29
C ASN A 37 -2.84 1.21 11.22
N ASN A 38 -3.58 0.79 10.17
CA ASN A 38 -4.99 1.13 9.94
C ASN A 38 -5.27 2.63 9.76
N ASN A 39 -4.25 3.40 9.39
CA ASN A 39 -4.38 4.84 9.18
C ASN A 39 -4.74 5.16 7.73
N ILE A 40 -5.23 6.37 7.53
CA ILE A 40 -5.55 6.92 6.22
C ILE A 40 -4.84 8.25 6.10
N GLY A 41 -4.30 8.53 4.92
CA GLY A 41 -3.62 9.78 4.67
C GLY A 41 -3.52 10.08 3.19
N THR A 42 -2.50 10.86 2.83
CA THR A 42 -2.28 11.26 1.45
C THR A 42 -0.88 10.91 0.97
N TRP A 43 -0.78 10.63 -0.32
CA TRP A 43 0.50 10.34 -0.99
C TRP A 43 0.47 10.88 -2.41
N GLU A 44 1.62 10.93 -3.07
CA GLU A 44 1.67 11.13 -4.51
C GLU A 44 0.80 10.10 -5.23
N CYS A 45 0.07 10.56 -6.25
CA CYS A 45 -0.84 9.70 -7.00
C CYS A 45 -0.07 8.68 -7.85
N VAL A 46 -0.36 7.40 -7.63
CA VAL A 46 0.22 6.29 -8.37
C VAL A 46 -0.87 5.64 -9.21
N LYS A 47 -0.59 5.45 -10.50
CA LYS A 47 -1.52 4.83 -11.44
C LYS A 47 -1.79 3.38 -11.03
N ASP A 48 -3.06 2.97 -11.09
CA ASP A 48 -3.51 1.60 -10.83
C ASP A 48 -3.13 1.04 -9.44
N ALA A 49 -2.90 1.92 -8.47
CA ALA A 49 -2.56 1.57 -7.09
C ALA A 49 -3.82 1.24 -6.26
N PRO A 50 -4.05 -0.02 -5.83
CA PRO A 50 -5.25 -0.40 -5.09
C PRO A 50 -5.42 0.35 -3.76
N GLN A 51 -4.31 0.69 -3.10
CA GLN A 51 -4.29 1.51 -1.87
C GLN A 51 -4.81 2.94 -2.05
N GLN A 52 -4.91 3.42 -3.30
CA GLN A 52 -5.43 4.75 -3.64
C GLN A 52 -6.80 4.69 -4.33
N MET A 53 -7.41 3.51 -4.37
CA MET A 53 -8.73 3.29 -4.97
C MET A 53 -9.77 3.14 -3.88
N TRP A 54 -10.85 3.90 -4.02
CA TRP A 54 -11.87 4.06 -3.00
C TRP A 54 -13.25 4.03 -3.62
N ARG A 55 -14.25 3.62 -2.86
CA ARG A 55 -15.65 3.81 -3.23
C ARG A 55 -16.50 4.07 -2.00
N ILE A 56 -17.61 4.75 -2.21
CA ILE A 56 -18.69 4.80 -1.22
C ILE A 56 -19.69 3.72 -1.66
N ASN A 57 -19.82 2.64 -0.89
CA ASN A 57 -20.67 1.52 -1.27
C ASN A 57 -22.18 1.85 -1.10
N GLU A 58 -23.05 0.91 -1.47
CA GLU A 58 -24.52 1.08 -1.40
C GLU A 58 -25.03 1.40 0.01
N ASN A 59 -24.29 0.98 1.04
CA ASN A 59 -24.59 1.25 2.43
C ASN A 59 -24.06 2.61 2.92
N GLY A 60 -23.48 3.43 2.03
CA GLY A 60 -22.86 4.72 2.35
C GLY A 60 -21.51 4.63 3.05
N ASN A 61 -20.89 3.44 3.14
CA ASN A 61 -19.59 3.29 3.78
C ASN A 61 -18.46 3.58 2.79
N LEU A 62 -17.46 4.34 3.21
CA LEU A 62 -16.21 4.49 2.46
C LEU A 62 -15.36 3.23 2.65
N VAL A 63 -14.97 2.60 1.54
CA VAL A 63 -14.17 1.37 1.51
C VAL A 63 -13.02 1.49 0.51
N SER A 64 -11.92 0.80 0.79
CA SER A 64 -10.73 0.77 -0.07
C SER A 64 -10.72 -0.47 -0.97
N ASN A 65 -10.01 -0.40 -2.10
CA ASN A 65 -9.67 -1.56 -2.92
C ASN A 65 -8.38 -2.26 -2.45
N ASP A 66 -7.72 -1.73 -1.41
CA ASP A 66 -6.55 -2.36 -0.80
C ASP A 66 -6.91 -3.74 -0.22
N PRO A 67 -6.28 -4.85 -0.69
CA PRO A 67 -6.56 -6.18 -0.17
C PRO A 67 -6.33 -6.33 1.33
N VAL A 68 -5.43 -5.53 1.93
CA VAL A 68 -5.16 -5.53 3.38
C VAL A 68 -6.41 -5.13 4.17
N TYR A 69 -7.25 -4.28 3.61
CA TYR A 69 -8.45 -3.73 4.23
C TYR A 69 -9.74 -4.29 3.63
N ALA A 70 -9.67 -5.48 3.02
CA ALA A 70 -10.84 -6.18 2.51
C ALA A 70 -11.89 -6.34 3.63
N ASN A 71 -13.15 -6.02 3.31
CA ASN A 71 -14.29 -6.04 4.25
C ASN A 71 -14.18 -5.08 5.45
N LYS A 72 -13.22 -4.15 5.44
CA LYS A 72 -13.13 -3.07 6.42
C LYS A 72 -13.80 -1.81 5.88
N CYS A 73 -14.36 -1.04 6.80
CA CYS A 73 -14.99 0.25 6.54
C CYS A 73 -14.21 1.35 7.25
N VAL A 74 -14.15 2.52 6.63
CA VAL A 74 -13.58 3.70 7.27
C VAL A 74 -14.51 4.17 8.39
N GLN A 75 -13.95 4.43 9.56
CA GLN A 75 -14.65 4.98 10.72
C GLN A 75 -14.02 6.29 11.15
N VAL A 76 -14.85 7.23 11.60
CA VAL A 76 -14.40 8.44 12.29
C VAL A 76 -14.46 8.20 13.79
N LYS A 77 -13.31 8.31 14.47
CA LYS A 77 -13.20 8.14 15.91
C LYS A 77 -13.55 9.43 16.65
N LEU A 78 -13.65 9.33 17.98
CA LEU A 78 -13.97 10.47 18.86
C LEU A 78 -12.94 11.61 18.77
N ASP A 79 -11.68 11.28 18.48
CA ASP A 79 -10.60 12.24 18.27
C ASP A 79 -10.52 12.78 16.83
N ASN A 80 -11.55 12.53 16.02
CA ASN A 80 -11.65 12.85 14.60
C ASN A 80 -10.71 12.07 13.67
N SER A 81 -9.90 11.13 14.17
CA SER A 81 -9.08 10.30 13.30
C SER A 81 -9.94 9.39 12.41
N LEU A 82 -9.47 9.14 11.19
CA LEU A 82 -10.05 8.18 10.27
C LEU A 82 -9.24 6.89 10.32
N ILE A 83 -9.90 5.77 10.62
CA ILE A 83 -9.26 4.45 10.70
C ILE A 83 -10.10 3.37 9.99
N PHE A 84 -9.50 2.21 9.76
CA PHE A 84 -10.22 1.02 9.31
C PHE A 84 -10.74 0.17 10.48
N GLU A 85 -12.02 -0.20 10.43
CA GLU A 85 -12.64 -1.18 11.33
C GLU A 85 -13.56 -2.13 10.56
N ASP A 86 -14.06 -3.17 11.25
CA ASP A 86 -15.06 -4.05 10.66
C ASP A 86 -16.32 -3.29 10.25
N CYS A 87 -16.81 -3.58 9.05
CA CYS A 87 -18.06 -3.01 8.57
C CYS A 87 -19.24 -3.50 9.42
N SER A 88 -20.08 -2.56 9.84
CA SER A 88 -21.30 -2.79 10.62
C SER A 88 -22.44 -1.89 10.14
N PRO A 89 -23.70 -2.16 10.52
CA PRO A 89 -24.82 -1.25 10.21
C PRO A 89 -24.62 0.17 10.77
N THR A 90 -23.90 0.32 11.88
CA THR A 90 -23.62 1.60 12.55
C THR A 90 -22.34 2.27 12.07
N SER A 91 -21.72 1.75 11.00
CA SER A 91 -20.50 2.32 10.45
C SER A 91 -20.70 3.76 9.97
N THR A 92 -19.64 4.55 10.06
CA THR A 92 -19.61 5.94 9.61
C THR A 92 -20.01 6.02 8.14
N LYS A 93 -20.96 6.91 7.86
CA LYS A 93 -21.52 7.10 6.52
C LYS A 93 -20.89 8.32 5.87
N PHE A 94 -20.51 8.18 4.60
CA PHE A 94 -19.84 9.21 3.82
C PHE A 94 -20.68 9.56 2.58
N SER A 95 -20.52 10.78 2.10
CA SER A 95 -20.98 11.20 0.77
C SER A 95 -19.88 12.00 0.08
N TYR A 96 -20.03 12.22 -1.21
CA TYR A 96 -19.20 13.14 -1.95
C TYR A 96 -20.07 14.20 -2.58
N VAL A 97 -19.94 15.46 -2.12
CA VAL A 97 -20.79 16.57 -2.52
C VAL A 97 -19.95 17.84 -2.54
N ASN A 98 -20.14 18.71 -3.54
CA ASN A 98 -19.43 19.99 -3.68
C ASN A 98 -17.91 19.84 -3.57
N ASN A 99 -17.35 18.84 -4.25
CA ASN A 99 -15.91 18.55 -4.24
C ASN A 99 -15.34 18.27 -2.83
N GLN A 100 -16.15 17.67 -1.95
CA GLN A 100 -15.76 17.29 -0.59
C GLN A 100 -16.26 15.88 -0.25
N LEU A 101 -15.41 15.09 0.40
CA LEU A 101 -15.80 13.88 1.10
C LEU A 101 -16.44 14.27 2.44
N THR A 102 -17.76 14.20 2.52
CA THR A 102 -18.56 14.61 3.68
C THR A 102 -18.91 13.42 4.57
N ILE A 103 -19.08 13.66 5.87
CA ILE A 103 -19.53 12.67 6.85
C ILE A 103 -21.02 12.93 7.14
N GLN A 104 -21.88 11.99 6.76
CA GLN A 104 -23.32 12.14 6.88
C GLN A 104 -23.75 12.30 8.35
N GLY A 105 -24.75 13.14 8.58
CA GLY A 105 -25.22 13.47 9.93
C GLY A 105 -24.30 14.42 10.70
N SER A 106 -23.30 15.02 10.06
CA SER A 106 -22.40 16.00 10.66
C SER A 106 -22.09 17.15 9.69
N ASN A 107 -21.44 18.21 10.18
CA ASN A 107 -20.86 19.28 9.36
C ASN A 107 -19.36 19.03 9.07
N LYS A 108 -18.91 17.77 9.16
CA LYS A 108 -17.51 17.39 9.00
C LYS A 108 -17.24 16.77 7.64
N CYS A 109 -16.04 17.02 7.15
CA CYS A 109 -15.47 16.54 5.91
C CYS A 109 -14.10 15.92 6.20
N VAL A 110 -13.65 15.07 5.28
CA VAL A 110 -12.27 14.56 5.30
C VAL A 110 -11.33 15.70 4.93
N ASN A 111 -10.39 16.04 5.82
CA ASN A 111 -9.41 17.10 5.61
C ASN A 111 -8.00 16.62 5.95
N LEU A 112 -6.98 17.40 5.59
CA LEU A 112 -5.60 17.16 5.98
C LEU A 112 -5.42 17.51 7.45
N LYS A 113 -4.98 16.54 8.25
CA LYS A 113 -4.76 16.76 9.67
C LYS A 113 -3.66 17.81 9.87
N GLY A 114 -4.03 18.92 10.50
CA GLY A 114 -3.13 20.05 10.75
C GLY A 114 -2.58 20.72 9.48
N GLY A 115 -3.18 20.48 8.32
CA GLY A 115 -2.80 21.12 7.06
C GLY A 115 -1.47 20.68 6.47
N ASN A 116 -0.94 19.53 6.90
CA ASN A 116 0.26 18.99 6.31
C ASN A 116 -0.03 18.40 4.92
N TYR A 117 0.77 18.79 3.92
CA TYR A 117 0.63 18.39 2.53
C TYR A 117 1.88 17.66 2.03
N THR A 118 2.32 16.67 2.81
CA THR A 118 3.50 15.82 2.53
C THR A 118 3.12 14.34 2.45
N ASN A 119 3.99 13.51 1.90
CA ASN A 119 3.73 12.08 1.75
C ASN A 119 3.53 11.44 3.14
N GLY A 120 2.41 10.76 3.33
CA GLY A 120 2.04 10.13 4.59
C GLY A 120 1.31 11.06 5.56
N SER A 121 1.00 12.29 5.14
CA SER A 121 0.20 13.21 5.97
C SER A 121 -1.17 12.59 6.24
N PRO A 122 -1.56 12.41 7.52
CA PRO A 122 -2.83 11.81 7.87
C PRO A 122 -4.00 12.72 7.51
N VAL A 123 -5.16 12.11 7.31
CA VAL A 123 -6.43 12.84 7.21
C VAL A 123 -7.23 12.73 8.51
N ASP A 124 -8.09 13.70 8.75
CA ASP A 124 -9.03 13.72 9.88
C ASP A 124 -10.39 14.29 9.46
N ALA A 125 -11.36 14.14 10.36
CA ALA A 125 -12.69 14.71 10.21
C ALA A 125 -12.72 16.15 10.75
N PHE A 126 -12.87 17.13 9.87
CA PHE A 126 -12.85 18.55 10.24
C PHE A 126 -14.03 19.32 9.63
N ILE A 127 -14.34 20.51 10.16
CA ILE A 127 -15.48 21.32 9.71
C ILE A 127 -15.35 21.66 8.22
N CYS A 128 -16.36 21.33 7.42
CA CYS A 128 -16.33 21.50 5.95
C CYS A 128 -16.14 22.95 5.49
N SER A 129 -16.56 23.93 6.29
CA SER A 129 -16.63 25.36 5.94
C SER A 129 -15.55 26.23 6.60
N SER A 130 -14.50 25.65 7.19
CA SER A 130 -13.49 26.44 7.91
C SER A 130 -12.52 27.17 6.96
N ALA A 131 -12.21 28.43 7.26
CA ALA A 131 -11.39 29.33 6.43
C ALA A 131 -9.89 29.43 6.79
N ARG A 132 -9.28 28.44 7.46
CA ARG A 132 -7.84 28.42 7.84
C ARG A 132 -7.15 27.11 7.38
N PRO A 133 -5.82 27.13 7.16
CA PRO A 133 -5.17 27.34 5.85
C PRO A 133 -5.36 26.19 4.83
N ASP A 134 -6.33 25.31 5.06
CA ASP A 134 -6.52 24.04 4.34
C ASP A 134 -7.85 24.05 3.60
N THR A 135 -8.07 25.08 2.77
CA THR A 135 -9.02 24.98 1.66
C THR A 135 -8.49 23.95 0.70
N VAL A 136 -8.72 22.69 1.07
CA VAL A 136 -8.49 21.54 0.23
C VAL A 136 -9.74 21.30 -0.59
N THR A 137 -9.53 21.00 -1.86
CA THR A 137 -10.60 20.60 -2.75
C THR A 137 -10.36 19.16 -3.15
N TRP A 138 -11.37 18.32 -2.93
CA TRP A 138 -11.33 16.93 -3.32
C TRP A 138 -11.91 16.76 -4.72
N PHE A 139 -11.23 16.04 -5.58
CA PHE A 139 -11.72 15.63 -6.89
C PHE A 139 -11.78 14.11 -6.93
N SER A 140 -12.78 13.55 -7.60
CA SER A 140 -12.89 12.12 -7.83
C SER A 140 -12.59 11.82 -9.30
N LYS A 141 -11.84 10.76 -9.59
CA LYS A 141 -11.71 10.23 -10.96
C LYS A 141 -12.05 8.76 -10.96
N GLN A 142 -12.90 8.35 -11.88
CA GLN A 142 -13.24 6.96 -12.05
C GLN A 142 -12.02 6.13 -12.44
N VAL A 143 -11.84 4.99 -11.77
CA VAL A 143 -10.88 3.96 -12.17
C VAL A 143 -11.59 3.05 -13.18
N THR A 144 -11.18 3.13 -14.44
CA THR A 144 -11.71 2.25 -15.49
C THR A 144 -11.10 0.85 -15.35
N PRO A 145 -11.91 -0.23 -15.34
CA PRO A 145 -11.38 -1.57 -15.38
C PRO A 145 -10.48 -1.76 -16.60
N VAL A 146 -9.29 -2.32 -16.41
CA VAL A 146 -8.44 -2.72 -17.54
C VAL A 146 -9.17 -3.87 -18.24
N THR A 147 -9.49 -3.70 -19.52
CA THR A 147 -10.05 -4.79 -20.34
C THR A 147 -9.05 -5.94 -20.38
N PRO A 148 -9.45 -7.19 -20.06
CA PRO A 148 -8.56 -8.33 -20.18
C PRO A 148 -7.97 -8.40 -21.58
N VAL A 149 -6.65 -8.55 -21.68
CA VAL A 149 -5.98 -8.80 -22.97
C VAL A 149 -6.47 -10.16 -23.46
N THR A 150 -7.00 -10.21 -24.68
CA THR A 150 -7.38 -11.48 -25.31
C THR A 150 -6.15 -12.40 -25.37
N PRO A 151 -6.24 -13.66 -24.91
CA PRO A 151 -5.13 -14.59 -24.97
C PRO A 151 -4.59 -14.72 -26.39
N VAL A 152 -3.26 -14.65 -26.54
CA VAL A 152 -2.61 -14.96 -27.81
C VAL A 152 -2.88 -16.43 -28.13
N THR A 153 -3.38 -16.71 -29.33
CA THR A 153 -3.57 -18.08 -29.81
C THR A 153 -2.22 -18.81 -29.79
N PRO A 154 -2.12 -19.98 -29.14
CA PRO A 154 -0.88 -20.75 -29.12
C PRO A 154 -0.38 -21.05 -30.53
N VAL A 155 0.92 -20.86 -30.76
CA VAL A 155 1.57 -21.29 -32.01
C VAL A 155 1.49 -22.81 -32.10
N THR A 156 1.08 -23.34 -33.26
CA THR A 156 1.07 -24.79 -33.52
C THR A 156 2.48 -25.37 -33.32
N PRO A 157 2.64 -26.44 -32.51
CA PRO A 157 3.94 -27.07 -32.30
C PRO A 157 4.57 -27.51 -33.63
N VAL A 158 5.86 -27.24 -33.79
CA VAL A 158 6.65 -27.78 -34.90
C VAL A 158 6.77 -29.28 -34.73
N THR A 159 6.58 -30.05 -35.80
CA THR A 159 6.78 -31.51 -35.80
C THR A 159 8.21 -31.85 -35.38
N PRO A 160 8.40 -32.76 -34.41
CA PRO A 160 9.74 -33.19 -34.00
C PRO A 160 10.56 -33.74 -35.16
N VAL A 161 11.82 -33.34 -35.24
CA VAL A 161 12.78 -33.93 -36.18
C VAL A 161 13.10 -35.35 -35.73
N THR A 162 13.14 -36.29 -36.67
CA THR A 162 13.54 -37.69 -36.41
C THR A 162 14.94 -37.74 -35.79
N PRO A 163 15.14 -38.41 -34.64
CA PRO A 163 16.45 -38.52 -34.01
C PRO A 163 17.49 -39.16 -34.93
N VAL A 164 18.70 -38.60 -34.91
CA VAL A 164 19.87 -39.21 -35.55
C VAL A 164 20.24 -40.47 -34.77
N ALA A 165 20.58 -41.55 -35.50
CA ALA A 165 20.96 -42.82 -34.89
C ALA A 165 22.17 -42.65 -33.93
N PRO A 166 22.21 -43.38 -32.80
CA PRO A 166 23.31 -43.29 -31.84
C PRO A 166 24.65 -43.68 -32.46
N VAL A 167 25.68 -42.89 -32.18
CA VAL A 167 27.07 -43.27 -32.46
C VAL A 167 27.49 -44.34 -31.46
N THR A 168 28.11 -45.41 -31.94
CA THR A 168 28.61 -46.52 -31.11
C THR A 168 29.60 -46.01 -30.05
N SER A 169 29.39 -46.41 -28.79
CA SER A 169 30.16 -45.98 -27.63
C SER A 169 31.65 -46.32 -27.76
N ALA A 170 32.53 -45.36 -27.46
CA ALA A 170 33.95 -45.62 -27.27
C ALA A 170 34.18 -46.44 -25.99
N ALA A 171 35.16 -47.36 -26.02
CA ALA A 171 35.50 -48.23 -24.90
C ALA A 171 35.87 -47.43 -23.64
N SER A 172 35.46 -47.94 -22.48
CA SER A 172 35.67 -47.33 -21.16
C SER A 172 37.15 -47.20 -20.80
N VAL A 173 37.56 -46.01 -20.36
CA VAL A 173 38.90 -45.73 -19.82
C VAL A 173 38.99 -46.22 -18.38
N ALA A 174 40.10 -46.88 -18.03
CA ALA A 174 40.33 -47.43 -16.69
C ALA A 174 40.44 -46.33 -15.62
N PRO A 175 39.95 -46.55 -14.38
CA PRO A 175 39.98 -45.54 -13.32
C PRO A 175 41.40 -45.21 -12.85
N VAL A 176 41.65 -43.94 -12.56
CA VAL A 176 42.88 -43.48 -11.91
C VAL A 176 42.74 -43.66 -10.39
N VAL A 177 43.76 -44.24 -9.76
CA VAL A 177 43.81 -44.47 -8.31
C VAL A 177 43.96 -43.14 -7.56
N PRO A 178 43.09 -42.80 -6.58
CA PRO A 178 43.20 -41.57 -5.81
C PRO A 178 44.45 -41.54 -4.92
N ALA A 179 45.02 -40.34 -4.74
CA ALA A 179 46.10 -40.10 -3.79
C ALA A 179 45.57 -40.17 -2.33
N ALA A 180 46.43 -40.64 -1.42
CA ALA A 180 46.09 -40.81 -0.01
C ALA A 180 45.72 -39.49 0.69
N SER A 181 44.77 -39.56 1.61
CA SER A 181 44.25 -38.42 2.38
C SER A 181 45.28 -37.85 3.38
N VAL A 182 45.31 -36.52 3.51
CA VAL A 182 46.14 -35.79 4.48
C VAL A 182 45.48 -35.81 5.87
N ALA A 183 46.26 -36.08 6.92
CA ALA A 183 45.77 -36.12 8.29
C ALA A 183 45.43 -34.71 8.84
N PRO A 184 44.36 -34.55 9.66
CA PRO A 184 44.02 -33.27 10.25
C PRO A 184 45.07 -32.75 11.25
N GLY A 185 45.30 -31.43 11.25
CA GLY A 185 46.14 -30.76 12.25
C GLY A 185 45.46 -30.68 13.63
N THR A 186 46.26 -30.64 14.69
CA THR A 186 45.79 -30.52 16.08
C THR A 186 45.18 -29.14 16.36
N PRO A 187 44.00 -29.04 17.01
CA PRO A 187 43.39 -27.77 17.38
C PRO A 187 44.22 -26.94 18.36
N ALA A 188 44.12 -25.61 18.27
CA ALA A 188 44.73 -24.68 19.21
C ALA A 188 43.96 -24.63 20.55
N ALA A 189 44.68 -24.38 21.65
CA ALA A 189 44.11 -24.33 22.99
C ALA A 189 43.24 -23.06 23.20
N PRO A 190 42.16 -23.13 23.99
CA PRO A 190 41.33 -21.97 24.31
C PRO A 190 42.06 -20.89 25.11
N GLY A 191 41.77 -19.62 24.82
CA GLY A 191 42.26 -18.48 25.60
C GLY A 191 41.60 -18.35 26.97
N THR A 192 42.28 -17.71 27.93
CA THR A 192 41.77 -17.49 29.29
C THR A 192 40.69 -16.40 29.33
N PRO A 193 39.58 -16.59 30.08
CA PRO A 193 38.54 -15.57 30.21
C PRO A 193 39.02 -14.30 30.93
N ALA A 194 38.46 -13.15 30.55
CA ALA A 194 38.71 -11.87 31.22
C ALA A 194 38.02 -11.79 32.59
N ALA A 195 38.63 -11.08 33.53
CA ALA A 195 38.11 -10.90 34.89
C ALA A 195 36.89 -9.96 34.94
N SER A 196 35.98 -10.22 35.88
CA SER A 196 34.74 -9.49 36.10
C SER A 196 34.96 -8.06 36.58
N VAL A 197 34.14 -7.11 36.10
CA VAL A 197 34.16 -5.70 36.53
C VAL A 197 33.36 -5.53 37.84
N ALA A 198 33.89 -4.74 38.78
CA ALA A 198 33.24 -4.50 40.08
C ALA A 198 32.04 -3.53 39.99
N PRO A 199 31.02 -3.65 40.86
CA PRO A 199 29.82 -2.81 40.83
C PRO A 199 30.10 -1.35 41.24
N VAL A 200 29.38 -0.41 40.62
CA VAL A 200 29.41 1.02 40.96
C VAL A 200 28.42 1.32 42.09
N VAL A 201 28.84 2.09 43.10
CA VAL A 201 28.00 2.48 44.25
C VAL A 201 27.20 3.75 43.92
N PRO A 202 25.88 3.82 44.20
CA PRO A 202 25.08 5.01 43.93
C PRO A 202 25.37 6.16 44.91
N VAL A 203 25.31 7.40 44.41
CA VAL A 203 25.36 8.63 45.22
C VAL A 203 23.93 8.99 45.65
N ALA A 204 23.71 9.24 46.94
CA ALA A 204 22.44 9.70 47.48
C ALA A 204 22.25 11.20 47.24
N SER A 205 21.01 11.62 46.98
CA SER A 205 20.53 13.01 47.04
C SER A 205 19.30 13.08 47.90
#